data_AF-A0AA36JHB7-F1
#
_entry.id   AF-A0AA36JHB7-F1
#
_cell.length_a   1.000
_cell.length_b   1.000
_cell.length_c   1.000
_cell.angle_alpha   90.00
_cell.angle_beta   90.00
_cell.angle_gamma   90.00
#
_symmetry.space_group_name_H-M   'P 1'
#
loop_
_entity.id
_entity.type
_entity.pdbx_description
1 polymer ?
#
loop_
_entity_poly.entity_id
_entity_poly.type
_entity_poly.pdbx_seq_one_letter_code
_entity_poly.pdbx_strand_id
1 'polypeptide(L)'
;MAAADAGTATREAHDEKVRWFKEFLYNHRQEWEEKLDRKMAEGDMRIPLELSALRKEEQGLEKRVLEDPVKYLPAFEEGLLSFLSETAPKAVKALSQPLRLDVQGAFGRNHVTPRGMTAASTGKLMCLEGLVTRCLVTQPKLLYSMHVHKGVLES
;
A
#
# COMPACT_ATOMS: atom_id res chain seq x y z
N MET A 1 30.53 -5.49 8.47
CA MET A 1 29.74 -5.75 9.70
C MET A 1 28.64 -4.70 9.93
N ALA A 2 28.83 -3.42 9.61
CA ALA A 2 27.80 -2.37 9.78
C ALA A 2 26.58 -2.43 8.82
N ALA A 3 26.71 -3.00 7.62
CA ALA A 3 25.61 -3.07 6.65
C ALA A 3 24.56 -4.16 6.96
N ALA A 4 24.94 -5.21 7.69
CA ALA A 4 24.00 -6.26 8.11
C ALA A 4 23.06 -5.74 9.20
N ASP A 5 23.60 -4.93 10.12
CA ASP A 5 22.88 -4.33 11.25
C ASP A 5 21.82 -3.30 10.81
N ALA A 6 22.14 -2.48 9.80
CA ALA A 6 21.20 -1.51 9.23
C ALA A 6 20.00 -2.18 8.51
N GLY A 7 20.22 -3.34 7.90
CA GLY A 7 19.18 -4.12 7.23
C GLY A 7 18.20 -4.76 8.22
N THR A 8 18.71 -5.31 9.32
CA THR A 8 17.89 -5.86 10.42
C THR A 8 17.07 -4.78 11.10
N ALA A 9 17.68 -3.64 11.47
CA ALA A 9 16.95 -2.55 12.13
C ALA A 9 15.83 -1.96 11.26
N THR A 10 16.05 -1.84 9.95
CA THR A 10 15.02 -1.35 9.02
C THR A 10 13.85 -2.32 8.90
N ARG A 11 14.14 -3.63 8.95
CA ARG A 11 13.13 -4.70 8.87
C ARG A 11 12.34 -4.82 10.17
N GLU A 12 13.01 -4.77 11.32
CA GLU A 12 12.34 -4.73 12.62
C GLU A 12 11.38 -3.54 12.72
N ALA A 13 11.83 -2.35 12.31
CA ALA A 13 10.97 -1.17 12.28
C ALA A 13 9.82 -1.27 11.27
N HIS A 14 9.97 -2.08 10.21
CA HIS A 14 8.89 -2.37 9.27
C HIS A 14 7.87 -3.32 9.90
N ASP A 15 8.33 -4.40 10.53
CA ASP A 15 7.50 -5.42 11.16
C ASP A 15 6.68 -4.84 12.33
N GLU A 16 7.25 -3.90 13.09
CA GLU A 16 6.53 -3.12 14.10
C GLU A 16 5.35 -2.33 13.49
N LYS A 17 5.56 -1.69 12.34
CA LYS A 17 4.49 -0.96 11.64
C LYS A 17 3.44 -1.89 11.08
N VAL A 18 3.85 -3.04 10.52
CA VAL A 18 2.94 -4.09 10.05
C VAL A 18 2.02 -4.52 11.19
N ARG A 19 2.59 -4.75 12.39
CA ARG A 19 1.81 -5.12 13.58
C ARG A 19 0.83 -4.01 13.96
N TRP A 20 1.29 -2.76 14.00
CA TRP A 20 0.41 -1.63 14.31
C TRP A 20 -0.76 -1.51 13.32
N PHE A 21 -0.49 -1.61 12.01
CA PHE A 21 -1.53 -1.56 10.99
C PHE A 21 -2.49 -2.75 11.07
N LYS A 22 -2.01 -3.93 11.44
CA LYS A 22 -2.89 -5.07 11.74
C LYS A 22 -3.84 -4.74 12.89
N GLU A 23 -3.30 -4.27 14.02
CA GLU A 23 -4.11 -3.87 15.18
C GLU A 23 -5.17 -2.81 14.81
N PHE A 24 -4.79 -1.80 14.02
CA PHE A 24 -5.72 -0.80 13.46
C PHE A 24 -6.86 -1.43 12.63
N LEU A 25 -6.54 -2.42 11.77
CA LEU A 25 -7.53 -3.13 10.96
C LEU A 25 -8.49 -3.98 11.82
N TYR A 26 -8.01 -4.62 12.90
CA TYR A 26 -8.90 -5.34 13.82
C TYR A 26 -9.81 -4.42 14.62
N ASN A 27 -9.31 -3.26 15.05
CA ASN A 27 -10.12 -2.27 15.77
C ASN A 27 -11.31 -1.80 14.92
N HIS A 28 -11.14 -1.74 13.60
CA HIS A 28 -12.15 -1.30 12.64
C HIS A 28 -12.64 -2.46 11.74
N ARG A 29 -12.63 -3.70 12.26
CA ARG A 29 -12.86 -4.93 11.46
C ARG A 29 -14.08 -4.83 10.56
N GLN A 30 -15.24 -4.46 11.10
CA GLN A 30 -16.50 -4.43 10.34
C GLN A 30 -16.43 -3.52 9.11
N GLU A 31 -15.88 -2.31 9.28
CA GLU A 31 -15.77 -1.34 8.19
C GLU A 31 -14.79 -1.81 7.10
N TRP A 32 -13.68 -2.43 7.50
CA TRP A 32 -12.67 -2.91 6.55
C TRP A 32 -13.11 -4.18 5.83
N GLU A 33 -13.80 -5.10 6.50
CA GLU A 33 -14.39 -6.29 5.88
C GLU A 33 -15.41 -5.90 4.81
N GLU A 34 -16.33 -4.98 5.13
CA GLU A 34 -17.32 -4.51 4.15
C GLU A 34 -16.65 -3.80 2.96
N LYS A 35 -15.64 -2.96 3.21
CA LYS A 35 -14.87 -2.29 2.14
C LYS A 35 -14.15 -3.30 1.25
N LEU A 36 -13.53 -4.32 1.86
CA LEU A 36 -12.80 -5.36 1.15
C LEU A 36 -13.74 -6.21 0.31
N ASP A 37 -14.84 -6.70 0.88
CA ASP A 37 -15.82 -7.53 0.17
C ASP A 37 -16.43 -6.79 -1.01
N ARG A 38 -16.80 -5.51 -0.82
CA ARG A 38 -17.30 -4.65 -1.90
C ARG A 38 -16.25 -4.50 -3.02
N LYS A 39 -15.02 -4.15 -2.67
CA LYS A 39 -13.96 -3.93 -3.67
C LYS A 39 -13.56 -5.21 -4.40
N MET A 40 -13.53 -6.34 -3.70
CA MET A 40 -13.28 -7.63 -4.31
C MET A 40 -14.42 -8.08 -5.23
N ALA A 41 -15.67 -7.79 -4.89
CA ALA A 41 -16.81 -8.05 -5.77
C ALA A 41 -16.75 -7.21 -7.07
N GLU A 42 -16.22 -5.98 -6.99
CA GLU A 42 -15.96 -5.10 -8.15
C GLU A 42 -14.75 -5.55 -8.99
N GLY A 43 -13.91 -6.45 -8.48
CA GLY A 43 -12.63 -6.83 -9.10
C GLY A 43 -11.52 -5.79 -8.93
N ASP A 44 -11.75 -4.77 -8.11
CA ASP A 44 -10.80 -3.70 -7.83
C ASP A 44 -9.87 -4.10 -6.69
N MET A 45 -8.57 -4.22 -6.99
CA MET A 45 -7.54 -4.58 -6.01
C MET A 45 -6.94 -3.36 -5.29
N ARG A 46 -7.55 -2.18 -5.46
CA ARG A 46 -7.15 -0.93 -4.79
C ARG A 46 -8.14 -0.58 -3.70
N ILE A 47 -7.70 -0.63 -2.46
CA ILE A 47 -8.54 -0.39 -1.30
C ILE A 47 -8.43 1.07 -0.87
N PRO A 48 -9.54 1.83 -0.81
CA PRO A 48 -9.52 3.23 -0.44
C PRO A 48 -9.19 3.39 1.05
N LEU A 49 -8.14 4.15 1.33
CA LEU A 49 -7.68 4.52 2.66
C LEU A 49 -7.86 6.03 2.83
N GLU A 50 -8.72 6.41 3.76
CA GLU A 50 -8.92 7.82 4.08
C GLU A 50 -7.93 8.30 5.15
N LEU A 51 -7.21 9.39 4.86
CA LEU A 51 -6.26 10.00 5.80
C LEU A 51 -6.93 10.48 7.10
N SER A 52 -8.22 10.79 7.04
CA SER A 52 -9.01 11.17 8.22
C SER A 52 -9.14 10.02 9.23
N ALA A 53 -9.17 8.76 8.78
CA ALA A 53 -9.22 7.57 9.63
C ALA A 53 -7.90 7.39 10.40
N LEU A 54 -6.76 7.57 9.73
CA LEU A 54 -5.44 7.50 10.37
C LEU A 54 -5.25 8.59 11.43
N ARG A 55 -5.72 9.81 11.12
CA ARG A 55 -5.64 10.95 12.05
C ARG A 55 -6.48 10.75 13.32
N LYS A 56 -7.61 10.03 13.22
CA LYS A 56 -8.47 9.71 14.36
C LYS A 56 -7.80 8.73 15.31
N GLU A 57 -7.07 7.76 14.76
CA GLU A 57 -6.36 6.74 15.55
C GLU A 57 -5.11 7.31 16.22
N GLU A 58 -4.21 7.92 15.43
CA GLU A 58 -2.98 8.53 15.95
C GLU A 58 -2.78 9.92 15.31
N GLN A 59 -2.78 10.95 16.14
CA GLN A 59 -2.56 12.32 15.66
C GLN A 59 -1.14 12.47 15.08
N GLY A 60 -1.07 12.91 13.83
CA GLY A 60 0.18 13.15 13.13
C GLY A 60 0.69 11.96 12.33
N LEU A 61 0.06 10.78 12.45
CA LEU A 61 0.37 9.64 11.59
C LEU A 61 0.08 9.96 10.13
N GLU A 62 -1.00 10.70 9.85
CA GLU A 62 -1.33 11.13 8.50
C GLU A 62 -0.18 11.93 7.86
N LYS A 63 0.51 12.77 8.64
CA LYS A 63 1.66 13.54 8.15
C LYS A 63 2.89 12.66 7.93
N ARG A 64 3.13 11.70 8.81
CA ARG A 64 4.27 10.76 8.68
C ARG A 64 4.11 9.88 7.43
N VAL A 65 2.89 9.39 7.18
CA VAL A 65 2.56 8.62 5.98
C VAL A 65 2.75 9.45 4.71
N LEU A 66 2.39 10.73 4.75
CA LEU A 66 2.59 11.64 3.62
C LEU A 66 4.07 12.03 3.40
N GLU A 67 4.86 12.15 4.46
CA GLU A 67 6.28 12.51 4.38
C GLU A 67 7.18 11.32 3.97
N ASP A 68 6.85 10.10 4.39
CA ASP A 68 7.64 8.91 4.10
C ASP A 68 6.77 7.69 3.72
N PRO A 69 6.00 7.76 2.61
CA PRO A 69 5.09 6.71 2.18
C PRO A 69 5.76 5.36 1.96
N VAL A 70 7.06 5.34 1.61
CA VAL A 70 7.80 4.10 1.34
C VAL A 70 7.91 3.23 2.59
N LYS A 71 7.93 3.82 3.78
CA LYS A 71 7.97 3.07 5.05
C LYS A 71 6.61 2.62 5.55
N TYR A 72 5.54 3.35 5.21
CA TYR A 72 4.21 3.11 5.76
C TYR A 72 3.29 2.32 4.83
N LEU A 73 3.26 2.63 3.53
CA LEU A 73 2.33 2.00 2.60
C LEU A 73 2.60 0.51 2.41
N PRO A 74 3.85 0.04 2.20
CA PRO A 74 4.12 -1.41 2.08
C PRO A 74 3.79 -2.17 3.36
N ALA A 75 4.11 -1.59 4.53
CA ALA A 75 3.79 -2.19 5.82
C ALA A 75 2.28 -2.35 6.02
N PHE A 76 1.51 -1.35 5.59
CA PHE A 76 0.06 -1.42 5.61
C PHE A 76 -0.43 -2.49 4.61
N GLU A 77 0.02 -2.48 3.37
CA GLU A 77 -0.37 -3.48 2.36
C GLU A 77 -0.12 -4.93 2.84
N GLU A 78 0.99 -5.19 3.54
CA GLU A 78 1.29 -6.49 4.15
C GLU A 78 0.36 -6.81 5.33
N GLY A 79 0.08 -5.82 6.19
CA GLY A 79 -0.91 -5.94 7.26
C GLY A 79 -2.31 -6.28 6.73
N LEU A 80 -2.71 -5.63 5.63
CA LEU A 80 -3.98 -5.83 4.96
C LEU A 80 -4.08 -7.23 4.32
N LEU A 81 -3.01 -7.68 3.67
CA LEU A 81 -2.96 -9.03 3.11
C LEU A 81 -3.09 -10.10 4.20
N SER A 82 -2.40 -9.89 5.34
CA SER A 82 -2.51 -10.79 6.49
C SER A 82 -3.92 -10.80 7.07
N PHE A 83 -4.53 -9.63 7.26
CA PHE A 83 -5.91 -9.51 7.72
C PHE A 83 -6.90 -10.24 6.79
N LEU A 84 -6.74 -10.05 5.48
CA LEU A 84 -7.57 -10.74 4.50
C LEU A 84 -7.37 -12.25 4.52
N SER A 85 -6.14 -12.72 4.76
CA SER A 85 -5.86 -14.16 4.85
C SER A 85 -6.58 -14.85 6.01
N GLU A 86 -6.86 -14.11 7.08
CA GLU A 86 -7.61 -14.62 8.23
C GLU A 86 -9.12 -14.55 8.02
N THR A 87 -9.64 -13.44 7.47
CA THR A 87 -11.08 -13.28 7.24
C THR A 87 -11.57 -14.11 6.06
N ALA A 88 -10.85 -14.09 4.92
CA ALA A 88 -11.29 -14.69 3.67
C ALA A 88 -10.13 -15.43 2.93
N PRO A 89 -9.71 -16.61 3.40
CA PRO A 89 -8.58 -17.36 2.82
C PRO A 89 -8.84 -17.80 1.37
N LYS A 90 -10.10 -17.96 0.97
CA LYS A 90 -10.47 -18.27 -0.43
C LYS A 90 -10.23 -17.08 -1.36
N ALA A 91 -10.49 -15.86 -0.87
CA ALA A 91 -10.30 -14.64 -1.64
C ALA A 91 -8.81 -14.40 -1.94
N VAL A 92 -7.92 -14.67 -0.97
CA VAL A 92 -6.47 -14.53 -1.16
C VAL A 92 -5.95 -15.40 -2.33
N LYS A 93 -6.47 -16.62 -2.49
CA LYS A 93 -6.08 -17.50 -3.61
C LYS A 93 -6.64 -17.05 -4.96
N ALA A 94 -7.72 -16.28 -4.94
CA ALA A 94 -8.33 -15.72 -6.14
C ALA A 94 -7.72 -14.37 -6.56
N LEU A 95 -6.80 -13.80 -5.76
CA LEU A 95 -6.12 -12.55 -6.09
C LEU A 95 -5.26 -12.72 -7.34
N SER A 96 -5.68 -12.10 -8.44
CA SER A 96 -4.88 -12.01 -9.68
C SER A 96 -3.75 -10.99 -9.57
N GLN A 97 -3.90 -10.00 -8.68
CA GLN A 97 -2.95 -8.90 -8.48
C GLN A 97 -2.76 -8.63 -6.98
N PRO A 98 -1.60 -8.09 -6.57
CA PRO A 98 -1.38 -7.69 -5.18
C PRO A 98 -2.35 -6.58 -4.79
N LEU A 99 -2.87 -6.64 -3.56
CA LEU A 99 -3.64 -5.56 -2.97
C LEU A 99 -2.78 -4.31 -2.86
N ARG A 100 -3.36 -3.18 -3.25
CA ARG A 100 -2.74 -1.86 -3.14
C ARG A 100 -3.64 -0.92 -2.39
N LEU A 101 -3.04 0.08 -1.76
CA LEU A 101 -3.80 1.15 -1.10
C LEU A 101 -4.03 2.32 -2.06
N ASP A 102 -5.22 2.89 -1.97
CA ASP A 102 -5.56 4.16 -2.61
C ASP A 102 -5.72 5.23 -1.53
N VAL A 103 -4.75 6.13 -1.40
CA VAL A 103 -4.74 7.14 -0.33
C VAL A 103 -5.59 8.33 -0.75
N GLN A 104 -6.64 8.59 0.02
CA GLN A 104 -7.61 9.64 -0.24
C GLN A 104 -7.76 10.59 0.96
N GLY A 105 -8.21 11.81 0.69
CA GLY A 105 -8.53 12.81 1.71
C GLY A 105 -7.71 14.09 1.59
N ALA A 106 -7.52 14.77 2.73
CA ALA A 106 -6.87 16.08 2.77
C ALA A 106 -5.35 15.97 2.92
N PHE A 107 -4.62 16.27 1.85
CA PHE A 107 -3.14 16.24 1.82
C PHE A 107 -2.48 17.50 2.42
N GLY A 108 -3.25 18.57 2.64
CA GLY A 108 -2.76 19.80 3.27
C GLY A 108 -1.61 20.44 2.49
N ARG A 109 -0.42 20.53 3.10
CA ARG A 109 0.78 21.14 2.48
C ARG A 109 1.31 20.33 1.30
N ASN A 110 0.95 19.05 1.21
CA ASN A 110 1.37 18.16 0.13
C ASN A 110 0.44 18.28 -1.08
N HIS A 111 -0.58 19.14 -1.01
CA HIS A 111 -1.40 19.52 -2.14
C HIS A 111 -0.74 20.68 -2.89
N VAL A 112 -0.27 20.42 -4.11
CA VAL A 112 0.50 21.40 -4.90
C VAL A 112 0.09 21.39 -6.37
N THR A 113 0.30 22.53 -7.03
CA THR A 113 0.22 22.58 -8.49
C THR A 113 1.52 22.05 -9.11
N PRO A 114 1.53 21.65 -10.40
CA PRO A 114 2.75 21.25 -11.09
C PRO A 114 3.90 22.27 -10.96
N ARG A 115 3.58 23.57 -10.83
CA ARG A 115 4.58 24.63 -10.61
C ARG A 115 5.18 24.65 -9.21
N GLY A 116 4.46 24.12 -8.22
CA GLY A 116 4.89 24.02 -6.82
C GLY A 116 5.67 22.75 -6.50
N MET A 117 5.79 21.81 -7.44
CA MET A 117 6.66 20.64 -7.28
C MET A 117 8.12 21.07 -7.33
N THR A 118 8.86 20.77 -6.27
CA THR A 118 10.29 21.09 -6.14
C THR A 118 11.06 19.84 -5.76
N ALA A 119 12.40 19.87 -5.80
CA ALA A 119 13.22 18.74 -5.36
C ALA A 119 12.92 18.32 -3.91
N ALA A 120 12.41 19.24 -3.07
CA ALA A 120 12.03 18.97 -1.70
C ALA A 120 10.80 18.05 -1.54
N SER A 121 9.99 17.85 -2.59
CA SER A 121 8.87 16.89 -2.57
C SER A 121 9.29 15.46 -2.93
N THR A 122 10.58 15.21 -3.17
CA THR A 122 11.09 13.87 -3.49
C THR A 122 10.85 12.92 -2.33
N GLY A 123 10.32 11.73 -2.63
CA GLY A 123 10.04 10.69 -1.64
C GLY A 123 8.77 10.91 -0.82
N LYS A 124 8.04 12.01 -1.01
CA LYS A 124 6.78 12.32 -0.31
C LYS A 124 5.57 11.93 -1.15
N LEU A 125 4.45 11.63 -0.48
CA LEU A 125 3.16 11.46 -1.13
C LEU A 125 2.50 12.83 -1.32
N MET A 126 2.25 13.19 -2.58
CA MET A 126 1.75 14.50 -2.97
C MET A 126 0.43 14.35 -3.73
N CYS A 127 -0.46 15.33 -3.57
CA CYS A 127 -1.65 15.45 -4.40
C CYS A 127 -1.43 16.59 -5.41
N LEU A 128 -1.65 16.28 -6.69
CA LEU A 128 -1.39 17.18 -7.81
C LEU A 128 -2.68 17.47 -8.56
N GLU A 129 -2.99 18.76 -8.72
CA GLU A 129 -4.12 19.22 -9.53
C GLU A 129 -3.62 19.82 -10.85
N GLY A 130 -4.24 19.41 -11.96
CA GLY A 130 -3.86 19.88 -13.28
C GLY A 130 -4.81 19.42 -14.37
N LEU A 131 -4.57 19.94 -15.58
CA LEU A 131 -5.32 19.58 -16.78
C LEU A 131 -4.64 18.41 -17.50
N VAL A 132 -5.44 17.46 -17.99
CA VAL A 132 -4.95 16.36 -18.81
C VAL A 132 -4.66 16.89 -20.22
N THR A 133 -3.39 17.01 -20.58
CA THR A 133 -2.99 17.54 -21.90
C THR A 133 -2.69 16.46 -22.93
N ARG A 134 -2.29 15.25 -22.49
CA ARG A 134 -1.92 14.14 -23.36
C ARG A 134 -2.22 12.81 -22.68
N CYS A 135 -2.78 11.86 -23.42
CA CYS A 135 -2.93 10.46 -23.01
C CYS A 135 -1.99 9.60 -23.88
N LEU A 136 -1.28 8.67 -23.25
CA LEU A 136 -0.39 7.75 -23.95
C LEU A 136 -1.05 6.38 -24.10
N VAL A 137 -0.59 5.60 -25.08
CA VAL A 137 -1.03 4.21 -25.26
C VAL A 137 -0.47 3.34 -24.13
N THR A 138 -1.26 2.40 -23.66
CA THR A 138 -0.87 1.46 -22.61
C THR A 138 0.13 0.43 -23.15
N GLN A 139 1.19 0.19 -22.38
CA GLN A 139 2.13 -0.91 -22.64
C GLN A 139 2.15 -1.87 -21.44
N PRO A 140 2.13 -3.19 -21.69
CA PRO A 140 2.19 -4.17 -20.60
C PRO A 140 3.55 -4.15 -19.92
N LYS A 141 3.57 -4.30 -18.59
CA LYS A 141 4.79 -4.41 -17.78
C LYS A 141 4.97 -5.87 -17.35
N LEU A 142 6.11 -6.48 -17.70
CA LEU A 142 6.49 -7.79 -17.17
C LEU A 142 6.74 -7.65 -15.66
N LEU A 143 5.98 -8.40 -14.84
CA LEU A 143 6.13 -8.39 -13.39
C LEU A 143 7.05 -9.52 -12.89
N TYR A 144 6.82 -10.75 -13.37
CA TYR A 144 7.65 -11.91 -13.05
C TYR A 144 7.65 -12.88 -14.25
N SER A 145 8.72 -13.67 -14.36
CA SER A 145 8.84 -14.77 -15.31
C SER A 145 9.12 -16.07 -14.54
N MET A 146 8.37 -17.13 -14.85
CA MET A 146 8.58 -18.45 -14.25
C MET A 146 9.34 -19.33 -15.23
N HIS A 147 10.56 -19.70 -14.89
CA HIS A 147 11.41 -20.56 -15.70
C HIS A 147 11.33 -21.98 -15.17
N VAL A 148 10.74 -22.90 -15.95
CA VAL A 148 10.62 -24.30 -15.56
C VAL A 148 11.56 -25.14 -16.42
N HIS A 149 12.33 -26.03 -15.78
CA HIS A 149 13.15 -27.04 -16.44
C HIS A 149 12.48 -28.41 -16.37
N LYS A 150 12.50 -29.17 -17.46
CA LYS A 150 11.71 -30.41 -17.64
C LYS A 150 12.22 -31.64 -16.86
N GLY A 151 13.43 -31.60 -16.30
CA GLY A 151 14.09 -32.79 -15.73
C GLY A 151 13.68 -33.24 -14.32
N VAL A 152 12.61 -32.71 -13.71
CA VAL A 152 12.23 -32.99 -12.30
C VAL A 152 10.87 -33.71 -12.16
N LEU A 153 10.21 -34.09 -13.26
CA LEU A 153 8.91 -34.79 -13.25
C LEU A 153 8.99 -36.30 -13.52
N GLU A 154 10.21 -36.86 -13.65
CA GLU A 154 10.44 -38.30 -13.83
C GLU A 154 11.32 -38.82 -12.67
N SER A 155 10.74 -38.98 -11.48
CA SER A 155 11.30 -39.76 -10.35
C SER A 155 10.17 -40.21 -9.44
#